data_AF-C4GFF3-F1
#
_entry.id   AF-C4GFF3-F1
#
_cell.length_a   1.000
_cell.length_b   1.000
_cell.length_c   1.000
_cell.angle_alpha   90.00
_cell.angle_beta   90.00
_cell.angle_gamma   90.00
#
_symmetry.space_group_name_H-M   'P 1'
#
loop_
_entity.id
_entity.type
_entity.pdbx_description
1 polymer ?
#
loop_
_entity_poly.entity_id
_entity_poly.type
_entity_poly.pdbx_seq_one_letter_code
_entity_poly.pdbx_strand_id
1 'polypeptide(L)'
;MTGPQQTITPQPTKPAPWYKHRWPWILMSGPAAVVVAGFYTFYLAKTHADEMVTDDYYKEGKYINMQIERDEAAAQRRIQAQVLFNHDGTAAKIFISGDFDKNVPMQLLLLHPAKKAYDQTVPLKASNAPPSGDKTEYTAAFNALPPAVHWYLRLEDTQGKWRVESKWEPKAGNATMLMPKFDEMSASGAGR
;
A
#
# COMPACT_ATOMS: atom_id res chain seq x y z
N MET A 1 -92.96 48.14 -1.52
CA MET A 1 -92.52 46.73 -1.45
C MET A 1 -91.00 46.72 -1.47
N THR A 2 -90.45 46.06 -0.46
CA THR A 2 -89.04 45.84 -0.13
C THR A 2 -88.30 45.00 -1.15
N GLY A 3 -86.98 45.19 -1.19
CA GLY A 3 -86.01 44.16 -1.56
C GLY A 3 -84.57 44.66 -1.35
N PRO A 4 -83.84 44.24 -0.29
CA PRO A 4 -82.45 44.63 -0.11
C PRO A 4 -81.54 43.90 -1.12
N GLN A 5 -80.64 44.64 -1.78
CA GLN A 5 -79.61 44.06 -2.64
C GLN A 5 -78.58 43.32 -1.78
N GLN A 6 -78.51 42.00 -1.93
CA GLN A 6 -77.49 41.16 -1.30
C GLN A 6 -76.16 41.35 -2.04
N THR A 7 -75.19 41.98 -1.39
CA THR A 7 -73.81 42.04 -1.85
C THR A 7 -73.15 40.70 -1.56
N ILE A 8 -72.95 39.88 -2.60
CA ILE A 8 -72.19 38.63 -2.50
C ILE A 8 -70.70 38.96 -2.37
N THR A 9 -70.18 38.94 -1.15
CA THR A 9 -68.73 39.04 -0.91
C THR A 9 -68.08 37.71 -1.30
N PRO A 10 -67.12 37.67 -2.25
CA PRO A 10 -66.44 36.42 -2.58
C PRO A 10 -65.61 35.95 -1.38
N GLN A 11 -65.86 34.72 -0.92
CA GLN A 11 -65.09 34.07 0.13
C GLN A 11 -63.66 33.79 -0.37
N PRO A 12 -62.60 34.11 0.41
CA PRO A 12 -61.23 33.83 0.01
C PRO A 12 -60.99 32.32 -0.02
N THR A 13 -60.70 31.79 -1.21
CA THR A 13 -60.26 30.40 -1.36
C THR A 13 -58.87 30.24 -0.74
N LYS A 14 -58.74 29.35 0.25
CA LYS A 14 -57.43 29.04 0.85
C LYS A 14 -56.53 28.39 -0.22
N PRO A 15 -55.34 28.95 -0.50
CA PRO A 15 -54.44 28.38 -1.49
C PRO A 15 -54.02 26.96 -1.06
N ALA A 16 -53.92 26.06 -2.05
CA ALA A 16 -53.50 24.70 -1.80
C ALA A 16 -52.06 24.67 -1.23
N PRO A 17 -51.71 23.69 -0.38
CA PRO A 17 -50.37 23.59 0.19
C PRO A 17 -49.30 23.47 -0.90
N TRP A 18 -48.23 24.26 -0.77
CA TRP A 18 -47.19 24.46 -1.79
C TRP A 18 -46.56 23.15 -2.32
N TYR A 19 -46.43 22.13 -1.46
CA TYR A 19 -45.84 20.83 -1.79
C TYR A 19 -46.69 19.98 -2.76
N LYS A 20 -47.96 20.33 -2.98
CA LYS A 20 -48.84 19.65 -3.95
C LYS A 20 -48.62 20.11 -5.40
N HIS A 21 -47.93 21.23 -5.60
CA HIS A 21 -47.63 21.73 -6.93
C HIS A 21 -46.41 20.99 -7.50
N ARG A 22 -46.43 20.66 -8.80
CA ARG A 22 -45.32 19.95 -9.48
C ARG A 22 -44.08 20.84 -9.66
N TRP A 23 -44.28 22.16 -9.80
CA TRP A 23 -43.22 23.13 -10.09
C TRP A 23 -42.11 23.22 -9.02
N PRO A 24 -42.43 23.27 -7.71
CA PRO A 24 -41.41 23.19 -6.66
C PRO A 24 -40.49 21.97 -6.75
N TRP A 25 -41.04 20.80 -7.07
CA TRP A 25 -40.25 19.57 -7.21
C TRP A 25 -39.32 19.58 -8.42
N ILE A 26 -39.74 20.19 -9.53
CA ILE A 26 -38.88 20.38 -10.72
C ILE A 26 -37.74 21.34 -10.39
N LEU A 27 -38.03 22.46 -9.70
CA LEU A 27 -37.01 23.42 -9.28
C LEU A 27 -36.00 22.79 -8.30
N MET A 28 -36.47 21.94 -7.38
CA MET A 28 -35.63 21.23 -6.41
C MET A 28 -34.85 20.05 -7.00
N SER A 29 -35.23 19.54 -8.17
CA SER A 29 -34.57 18.39 -8.79
C SER A 29 -33.11 18.64 -9.15
N GLY A 30 -32.78 19.86 -9.61
CA GLY A 30 -31.41 20.25 -9.95
C GLY A 30 -30.48 20.20 -8.74
N PRO A 31 -30.77 20.97 -7.66
CA PRO A 31 -29.98 20.91 -6.43
C PRO A 31 -29.91 19.51 -5.82
N ALA A 32 -31.01 18.76 -5.81
CA ALA A 32 -31.04 17.39 -5.29
C ALA A 32 -30.12 16.45 -6.09
N ALA A 33 -30.10 16.57 -7.42
CA ALA A 33 -29.21 15.78 -8.27
C ALA A 33 -27.73 16.06 -7.97
N VAL A 34 -27.38 17.34 -7.75
CA VAL A 34 -26.00 17.71 -7.38
C VAL A 34 -25.61 17.13 -6.02
N VAL A 35 -26.50 17.15 -5.03
CA VAL A 35 -26.24 16.54 -3.71
C VAL A 35 -26.02 15.03 -3.85
N VAL A 36 -26.88 14.33 -4.60
CA VAL A 36 -26.71 12.88 -4.85
C VAL A 36 -25.42 12.59 -5.60
N ALA A 37 -25.10 13.37 -6.63
CA ALA A 37 -23.84 13.24 -7.36
C ALA A 37 -22.63 13.47 -6.45
N GLY A 38 -22.68 14.48 -5.56
CA GLY A 38 -21.63 14.75 -4.58
C GLY A 38 -21.40 13.58 -3.62
N PHE A 39 -22.48 12.99 -3.09
CA PHE A 39 -22.38 11.77 -2.26
C PHE A 39 -21.86 10.57 -3.04
N TYR A 40 -22.27 10.40 -4.31
CA TYR A 40 -21.77 9.33 -5.17
C TYR A 40 -20.28 9.49 -5.48
N THR A 41 -19.83 10.70 -5.81
CA THR A 41 -18.42 11.04 -5.99
C THR A 41 -17.63 10.85 -4.70
N PHE A 42 -18.18 11.24 -3.54
CA PHE A 42 -17.56 10.97 -2.24
C PHE A 42 -17.44 9.47 -1.96
N TYR A 43 -18.47 8.68 -2.29
CA TYR A 43 -18.43 7.23 -2.19
C TYR A 43 -17.33 6.64 -3.08
N LEU A 44 -17.27 7.04 -4.36
CA LEU A 44 -16.20 6.65 -5.29
C LEU A 44 -14.82 7.05 -4.76
N ALA A 45 -14.66 8.26 -4.23
CA ALA A 45 -13.41 8.73 -3.65
C ALA A 45 -13.01 7.90 -2.43
N LYS A 46 -13.96 7.43 -1.61
CA LYS A 46 -13.67 6.55 -0.48
C LYS A 46 -13.32 5.12 -0.93
N THR A 47 -13.97 4.59 -1.97
CA THR A 47 -13.76 3.21 -2.44
C THR A 47 -12.60 3.08 -3.43
N HIS A 48 -12.26 4.15 -4.15
CA HIS A 48 -11.17 4.24 -5.13
C HIS A 48 -10.14 5.31 -4.77
N ALA A 49 -10.01 5.66 -3.47
CA ALA A 49 -8.79 6.28 -2.98
C ALA A 49 -7.67 5.25 -3.13
N ASP A 50 -7.18 5.16 -4.36
CA ASP A 50 -5.87 4.64 -4.67
C ASP A 50 -4.90 5.30 -3.69
N GLU A 51 -4.14 4.45 -2.98
CA GLU A 51 -3.14 4.78 -1.98
C GLU A 51 -2.86 6.27 -1.75
N MET A 52 -3.23 6.75 -0.54
CA MET A 52 -2.75 8.00 0.04
C MET A 52 -1.23 8.19 -0.13
N VAL A 53 -0.83 8.74 -1.27
CA VAL A 53 0.33 9.62 -1.37
C VAL A 53 -0.13 10.93 -0.74
N THR A 54 0.57 11.39 0.29
CA THR A 54 0.38 12.68 0.99
C THR A 54 -0.42 12.65 2.30
N ASP A 55 -0.09 11.76 3.22
CA ASP A 55 -0.25 12.11 4.65
C ASP A 55 0.95 11.69 5.52
N ASP A 56 1.73 10.68 5.07
CA ASP A 56 2.97 10.28 5.77
C ASP A 56 4.22 11.11 5.40
N TYR A 57 4.18 11.97 4.38
CA TYR A 57 5.34 12.77 3.95
C TYR A 57 5.81 13.79 5.02
N TYR A 58 4.98 14.14 6.01
CA TYR A 58 5.35 15.12 7.06
C TYR A 58 5.84 14.50 8.38
N LYS A 59 5.93 13.16 8.48
CA LYS A 59 6.54 12.48 9.65
C LYS A 59 7.99 12.06 9.39
N GLU A 60 8.58 12.53 8.29
CA GLU A 60 9.77 11.97 7.66
C GLU A 60 11.06 11.99 8.50
N GLY A 61 11.31 12.97 9.37
CA GLY A 61 12.60 13.06 10.07
C GLY A 61 12.94 11.84 10.95
N LYS A 62 11.99 11.32 11.72
CA LYS A 62 12.22 10.20 12.64
C LYS A 62 12.20 8.85 11.91
N TYR A 63 11.28 8.67 10.98
CA TYR A 63 11.14 7.41 10.25
C TYR A 63 12.27 7.20 9.24
N ILE A 64 12.80 8.29 8.63
CA ILE A 64 14.00 8.22 7.81
C ILE A 64 15.20 7.86 8.69
N ASN A 65 15.40 8.50 9.85
CA ASN A 65 16.54 8.20 10.71
C ASN A 65 16.53 6.74 11.20
N MET A 66 15.37 6.23 11.62
CA MET A 66 15.23 4.81 12.00
C MET A 66 15.57 3.86 10.85
N GLN A 67 15.22 4.22 9.62
CA GLN A 67 15.55 3.42 8.45
C GLN A 67 17.05 3.45 8.14
N ILE A 68 17.69 4.62 8.28
CA ILE A 68 19.14 4.79 8.09
C ILE A 68 19.92 3.95 9.11
N GLU A 69 19.56 4.02 10.40
CA GLU A 69 20.21 3.24 11.47
C GLU A 69 20.15 1.74 11.18
N ARG A 70 19.04 1.25 10.63
CA ARG A 70 18.87 -0.16 10.27
C ARG A 70 19.71 -0.58 9.06
N ASP A 71 19.85 0.30 8.08
CA ASP A 71 20.71 0.06 6.92
C ASP A 71 22.19 0.08 7.34
N GLU A 72 22.59 1.03 8.20
CA GLU A 72 23.94 1.09 8.77
C GLU A 72 24.26 -0.15 9.62
N ALA A 73 23.33 -0.59 10.47
CA ALA A 73 23.49 -1.79 11.27
C ALA A 73 23.67 -3.04 10.38
N ALA A 74 22.94 -3.13 9.27
CA ALA A 74 23.12 -4.19 8.28
C ALA A 74 24.51 -4.14 7.64
N ALA A 75 24.97 -2.94 7.25
CA ALA A 75 26.28 -2.73 6.64
C ALA A 75 27.44 -3.05 7.58
N GLN A 76 27.40 -2.54 8.83
CA GLN A 76 28.42 -2.80 9.86
C GLN A 76 28.56 -4.31 10.15
N ARG A 77 27.44 -5.03 10.10
CA ARG A 77 27.38 -6.48 10.31
C ARG A 77 27.59 -7.29 9.03
N ARG A 78 27.84 -6.64 7.90
CA ARG A 78 28.02 -7.25 6.57
C ARG A 78 26.86 -8.20 6.22
N ILE A 79 25.65 -7.83 6.63
CA ILE A 79 24.44 -8.60 6.36
C ILE A 79 24.09 -8.41 4.90
N GLN A 80 23.95 -9.53 4.20
CA GLN A 80 23.50 -9.59 2.81
C GLN A 80 22.75 -10.91 2.61
N ALA A 81 21.82 -10.92 1.65
CA ALA A 81 21.01 -12.11 1.42
C ALA A 81 20.79 -12.37 -0.07
N GLN A 82 21.03 -13.60 -0.50
CA GLN A 82 20.70 -14.03 -1.84
C GLN A 82 19.33 -14.69 -1.82
N VAL A 83 18.39 -14.19 -2.62
CA VAL A 83 17.03 -14.75 -2.76
C VAL A 83 16.96 -15.48 -4.10
N LEU A 84 16.56 -16.75 -4.07
CA LEU A 84 16.33 -17.59 -5.24
C LEU A 84 14.86 -18.01 -5.26
N PHE A 85 14.12 -17.54 -6.25
CA PHE A 85 12.72 -17.88 -6.48
C PHE A 85 12.59 -19.23 -7.18
N ASN A 86 11.57 -19.98 -6.79
CA ASN A 86 11.15 -21.15 -7.56
C ASN A 86 10.53 -20.73 -8.90
N HIS A 87 10.43 -21.67 -9.83
CA HIS A 87 9.87 -21.43 -11.16
C HIS A 87 8.42 -20.91 -11.11
N ASP A 88 7.64 -21.38 -10.14
CA ASP A 88 6.22 -21.08 -10.02
C ASP A 88 5.94 -19.72 -9.32
N GLY A 89 6.97 -19.05 -8.79
CA GLY A 89 6.82 -17.77 -8.08
C GLY A 89 5.98 -17.86 -6.81
N THR A 90 5.99 -19.01 -6.14
CA THR A 90 5.23 -19.32 -4.90
C THR A 90 6.14 -19.57 -3.70
N ALA A 91 7.45 -19.69 -3.91
CA ALA A 91 8.41 -19.89 -2.85
C ALA A 91 9.78 -19.32 -3.21
N ALA A 92 10.59 -19.05 -2.19
CA ALA A 92 11.97 -18.68 -2.35
C ALA A 92 12.87 -19.39 -1.33
N LYS A 93 14.10 -19.65 -1.75
CA LYS A 93 15.22 -19.98 -0.87
C LYS A 93 16.03 -18.71 -0.62
N ILE A 94 16.38 -18.46 0.63
CA ILE A 94 17.12 -17.27 1.04
C ILE A 94 18.40 -17.73 1.71
N PHE A 95 19.54 -17.28 1.21
CA PHE A 95 20.85 -17.52 1.80
C PHE A 95 21.36 -16.24 2.43
N ILE A 96 21.37 -16.18 3.76
CA ILE A 96 21.78 -14.99 4.52
C ILE A 96 23.22 -15.19 5.01
N SER A 97 24.07 -14.20 4.80
CA SER A 97 25.43 -14.12 5.37
C SER A 97 25.62 -12.83 6.14
N GLY A 98 26.64 -12.80 6.99
CA GLY A 98 26.94 -11.68 7.88
C GLY A 98 26.67 -12.04 9.34
N ASP A 99 26.84 -11.05 10.22
CA ASP A 99 26.61 -11.19 11.65
C ASP A 99 25.15 -10.82 12.01
N PHE A 100 24.29 -11.82 12.10
CA PHE A 100 22.89 -11.65 12.50
C PHE A 100 22.45 -12.70 13.50
N ASP A 101 21.52 -12.34 14.38
CA ASP A 101 20.98 -13.24 15.38
C ASP A 101 19.95 -14.20 14.74
N LYS A 102 20.35 -15.46 14.61
CA LYS A 102 19.53 -16.53 14.02
C LYS A 102 18.29 -16.89 14.85
N ASN A 103 18.26 -16.50 16.13
CA ASN A 103 17.12 -16.74 17.02
C ASN A 103 16.02 -15.69 16.85
N VAL A 104 16.33 -14.57 16.21
CA VAL A 104 15.34 -13.53 15.92
C VAL A 104 14.57 -13.93 14.66
N PRO A 105 13.24 -14.04 14.72
CA PRO A 105 12.43 -14.28 13.53
C PRO A 105 12.66 -13.18 12.49
N MET A 106 12.75 -13.58 11.23
CA MET A 106 12.95 -12.68 10.09
C MET A 106 11.78 -12.81 9.13
N GLN A 107 11.59 -11.77 8.33
CA GLN A 107 10.52 -11.71 7.34
C GLN A 107 11.01 -11.16 6.01
N LEU A 108 10.53 -11.76 4.92
CA LEU A 108 10.70 -11.27 3.56
C LEU A 108 9.44 -10.49 3.16
N LEU A 109 9.62 -9.23 2.80
CA LEU A 109 8.60 -8.38 2.21
C LEU A 109 8.77 -8.38 0.70
N LEU A 110 7.68 -8.67 0.02
CA LEU A 110 7.52 -8.67 -1.43
C LEU A 110 6.59 -7.51 -1.76
N LEU A 111 7.14 -6.40 -2.26
CA LEU A 111 6.39 -5.17 -2.51
C LEU A 111 6.17 -4.98 -4.01
N HIS A 112 4.92 -4.87 -4.41
CA HIS A 112 4.51 -4.65 -5.78
C HIS A 112 4.64 -3.16 -6.13
N PRO A 113 5.13 -2.80 -7.33
CA PRO A 113 5.47 -1.41 -7.67
C PRO A 113 4.28 -0.45 -7.73
N ALA A 114 3.05 -0.95 -7.85
CA ALA A 114 1.85 -0.12 -8.06
C ALA A 114 0.58 -0.61 -7.35
N LYS A 115 0.62 -1.73 -6.62
CA LYS A 115 -0.58 -2.35 -6.08
C LYS A 115 -0.30 -2.98 -4.73
N LYS A 116 -0.50 -2.23 -3.66
CA LYS A 116 -0.34 -2.70 -2.28
C LYS A 116 -1.10 -3.99 -1.95
N ALA A 117 -2.24 -4.21 -2.61
CA ALA A 117 -3.03 -5.44 -2.44
C ALA A 117 -2.26 -6.72 -2.84
N TYR A 118 -1.18 -6.60 -3.60
CA TYR A 118 -0.30 -7.71 -3.98
C TYR A 118 0.94 -7.83 -3.09
N ASP A 119 1.14 -6.91 -2.15
CA ASP A 119 2.26 -6.96 -1.22
C ASP A 119 2.09 -8.15 -0.28
N GLN A 120 3.19 -8.85 -0.02
CA GLN A 120 3.21 -10.00 0.88
C GLN A 120 4.34 -9.85 1.89
N THR A 121 4.03 -10.10 3.16
CA THR A 121 5.03 -10.22 4.23
C THR A 121 5.07 -11.67 4.68
N VAL A 122 6.23 -12.30 4.54
CA VAL A 122 6.38 -13.75 4.65
C VAL A 122 7.43 -14.06 5.72
N PRO A 123 7.06 -14.75 6.82
CA PRO A 123 8.04 -15.16 7.81
C PRO A 123 8.98 -16.21 7.23
N LEU A 124 10.27 -16.10 7.53
CA LEU A 124 11.27 -17.07 7.13
C LEU A 124 11.21 -18.32 8.00
N LYS A 125 11.36 -19.49 7.38
CA LYS A 125 11.52 -20.77 8.05
C LYS A 125 12.95 -21.25 7.88
N ALA A 126 13.63 -21.56 8.98
CA ALA A 126 14.97 -22.14 8.94
C ALA A 126 14.95 -23.44 8.13
N SER A 127 15.93 -23.60 7.23
CA SER A 127 16.13 -24.86 6.52
C SER A 127 16.90 -25.83 7.40
N ASN A 128 16.60 -27.13 7.29
CA ASN A 128 17.39 -28.19 7.93
C ASN A 128 18.66 -28.54 7.11
N ALA A 129 18.94 -27.79 6.04
CA ALA A 129 20.12 -28.00 5.21
C ALA A 129 21.41 -27.67 5.98
N PRO A 130 22.52 -28.41 5.74
CA PRO A 130 23.82 -28.06 6.27
C PRO A 130 24.22 -26.64 5.85
N PRO A 131 24.93 -25.87 6.70
CA PRO A 131 25.44 -24.55 6.32
C PRO A 131 26.28 -24.63 5.05
N SER A 132 26.05 -23.71 4.11
CA SER A 132 26.88 -23.57 2.90
C SER A 132 27.92 -22.49 3.15
N GLY A 133 29.05 -22.87 3.74
CA GLY A 133 30.06 -21.93 4.25
C GLY A 133 29.44 -21.00 5.30
N ASP A 134 29.64 -19.69 5.14
CA ASP A 134 29.12 -18.66 6.06
C ASP A 134 27.63 -18.31 5.83
N LYS A 135 26.94 -19.02 4.93
CA LYS A 135 25.55 -18.75 4.59
C LYS A 135 24.60 -19.68 5.35
N THR A 136 23.57 -19.09 5.94
CA THR A 136 22.45 -19.81 6.55
C THR A 136 21.26 -19.82 5.59
N GLU A 137 20.73 -21.02 5.29
CA GLU A 137 19.59 -21.18 4.38
C GLU A 137 18.25 -21.06 5.14
N TYR A 138 17.36 -20.28 4.56
CA TYR A 138 15.97 -20.12 4.97
C TYR A 138 15.05 -20.35 3.77
N THR A 139 13.79 -20.64 4.06
CA THR A 139 12.74 -20.80 3.06
C THR A 139 11.58 -19.87 3.35
N ALA A 140 10.97 -19.34 2.28
CA ALA A 140 9.76 -18.53 2.33
C ALA A 140 8.74 -19.13 1.36
N ALA A 141 7.51 -19.31 1.81
CA ALA A 141 6.40 -19.77 0.98
C ALA A 141 5.30 -18.71 0.98
N PHE A 142 4.82 -18.34 -0.20
CA PHE A 142 3.92 -17.23 -0.43
C PHE A 142 2.94 -17.50 -1.58
N ASN A 143 1.94 -16.64 -1.73
CA ASN A 143 1.01 -16.73 -2.84
C ASN A 143 1.72 -16.37 -4.14
N ALA A 144 1.30 -17.00 -5.24
CA ALA A 144 1.86 -16.75 -6.56
C ALA A 144 1.94 -15.24 -6.86
N LEU A 145 3.15 -14.76 -7.14
CA LEU A 145 3.37 -13.35 -7.44
C LEU A 145 2.76 -12.99 -8.80
N PRO A 146 1.89 -11.97 -8.87
CA PRO A 146 1.40 -11.47 -10.15
C PRO A 146 2.55 -11.03 -11.07
N PRO A 147 2.39 -11.13 -12.40
CA PRO A 147 3.38 -10.62 -13.34
C PRO A 147 3.61 -9.12 -13.13
N ALA A 148 4.87 -8.74 -12.90
CA ALA A 148 5.31 -7.35 -12.79
C ALA A 148 6.66 -7.17 -13.48
N VAL A 149 6.98 -5.92 -13.86
CA VAL A 149 8.29 -5.60 -14.44
C VAL A 149 9.40 -5.77 -13.40
N HIS A 150 9.13 -5.33 -12.18
CA HIS A 150 10.01 -5.47 -11.03
C HIS A 150 9.19 -5.59 -9.75
N TRP A 151 9.84 -6.11 -8.72
CA TRP A 151 9.38 -6.15 -7.33
C TRP A 151 10.46 -5.53 -6.45
N TYR A 152 10.05 -4.88 -5.36
CA TYR A 152 11.00 -4.48 -4.31
C TYR A 152 11.00 -5.55 -3.23
N LEU A 153 12.16 -6.14 -2.99
CA LEU A 153 12.35 -7.13 -1.96
C LEU A 153 13.02 -6.48 -0.76
N ARG A 154 12.51 -6.76 0.43
CA ARG A 154 13.16 -6.38 1.68
C ARG A 154 13.20 -7.56 2.63
N LEU A 155 14.38 -7.83 3.17
CA LEU A 155 14.55 -8.77 4.25
C LEU A 155 14.90 -8.00 5.52
N GLU A 156 14.19 -8.30 6.60
CA GLU A 156 14.40 -7.66 7.88
C GLU A 156 14.16 -8.61 9.06
N ASP A 157 14.72 -8.25 10.20
CA ASP A 157 14.36 -8.87 11.47
C ASP A 157 13.05 -8.29 12.03
N THR A 158 12.34 -9.10 12.81
CA THR A 158 11.10 -8.68 13.48
C THR A 158 11.32 -7.68 14.61
N GLN A 159 12.58 -7.51 15.06
CA GLN A 159 12.96 -6.51 16.06
C GLN A 159 13.30 -5.15 15.45
N GLY A 160 13.36 -5.04 14.12
CA GLY A 160 13.69 -3.80 13.43
C GLY A 160 15.11 -3.29 13.66
N LYS A 161 16.09 -4.16 13.92
CA LYS A 161 17.50 -3.78 14.10
C LYS A 161 18.25 -3.62 12.79
N TRP A 162 17.87 -4.35 11.76
CA TRP A 162 18.53 -4.28 10.46
C TRP A 162 17.55 -4.53 9.32
N ARG A 163 17.94 -4.14 8.10
CA ARG A 163 17.25 -4.51 6.87
C ARG A 163 18.22 -4.54 5.70
N VAL A 164 17.90 -5.34 4.70
CA VAL A 164 18.55 -5.33 3.38
C VAL A 164 17.48 -5.36 2.31
N GLU A 165 17.69 -4.65 1.21
CA GLU A 165 16.69 -4.54 0.14
C GLU A 165 17.33 -4.61 -1.24
N SER A 166 16.51 -4.88 -2.25
CA SER A 166 16.90 -4.84 -3.66
C SER A 166 15.68 -4.79 -4.57
N LYS A 167 15.88 -4.31 -5.79
CA LYS A 167 14.91 -4.43 -6.88
C LYS A 167 15.15 -5.74 -7.61
N TRP A 168 14.14 -6.61 -7.66
CA TRP A 168 14.17 -7.85 -8.43
C TRP A 168 13.36 -7.70 -9.72
N GLU A 169 13.96 -8.10 -10.84
CA GLU A 169 13.31 -8.12 -12.15
C GLU A 169 13.09 -9.58 -12.59
N PRO A 170 11.86 -10.10 -12.54
CA PRO A 170 11.59 -11.52 -12.85
C PRO A 170 12.05 -11.95 -14.25
N LYS A 171 12.09 -11.00 -15.20
CA LYS A 171 12.58 -11.24 -16.57
C LYS A 171 14.09 -11.34 -16.68
N ALA A 172 14.84 -10.73 -15.76
CA ALA A 172 16.30 -10.75 -15.76
C ALA A 172 16.87 -12.03 -15.13
N GLY A 173 16.08 -12.71 -14.29
CA GLY A 173 16.44 -13.98 -13.66
C GLY A 173 15.57 -14.30 -12.45
N ASN A 174 15.70 -15.51 -11.92
CA ASN A 174 14.99 -15.98 -10.73
C ASN A 174 15.76 -15.73 -9.43
N ALA A 175 16.81 -14.92 -9.44
CA ALA A 175 17.61 -14.64 -8.26
C ALA A 175 17.92 -13.14 -8.15
N THR A 176 18.05 -12.67 -6.91
CA THR A 176 18.59 -11.34 -6.63
C THR A 176 19.42 -11.33 -5.36
N MET A 177 20.31 -10.35 -5.25
CA MET A 177 21.10 -10.09 -4.06
C MET A 177 20.52 -8.88 -3.33
N LEU A 178 20.21 -9.05 -2.04
CA LEU A 178 19.77 -8.01 -1.14
C LEU A 178 20.98 -7.46 -0.39
N MET A 179 21.11 -6.14 -0.41
CA MET A 179 22.21 -5.42 0.23
C MET A 179 21.65 -4.29 1.11
N PRO A 180 22.44 -3.78 2.07
CA PRO A 180 22.11 -2.53 2.74
C PRO A 180 22.04 -1.41 1.71
N LYS A 181 21.03 -0.53 1.79
CA LYS A 181 20.78 0.52 0.80
C LYS A 181 21.99 1.44 0.56
N PHE A 182 22.80 1.68 1.59
CA PHE A 182 23.98 2.55 1.49
C PHE A 182 25.16 1.92 0.73
N ASP A 183 25.21 0.60 0.59
CA ASP A 183 26.35 -0.08 -0.05
C ASP A 183 26.24 -0.09 -1.59
N GLU A 184 25.09 0.29 -2.15
CA GLU A 184 24.94 0.49 -3.61
C GLU A 184 25.71 1.74 -4.09
N MET A 185 25.83 2.75 -3.22
CA MET A 185 26.50 4.01 -3.53
C MET A 185 28.04 3.91 -3.46
N SER A 186 28.57 3.00 -2.62
CA SER A 186 30.01 2.69 -2.54
C SER A 186 30.46 1.83 -3.73
N ALA A 187 29.64 0.85 -4.16
CA ALA A 187 29.96 -0.04 -5.28
C ALA A 187 29.94 0.67 -6.64
N SER A 188 29.08 1.68 -6.84
CA SER A 188 29.04 2.45 -8.10
C SER A 188 30.20 3.45 -8.27
N GLY A 189 30.99 3.71 -7.22
CA GLY A 189 32.13 4.64 -7.26
C GLY A 189 33.48 4.00 -7.60
N ALA A 190 33.59 2.67 -7.62
CA ALA A 190 34.85 1.95 -7.82
C ALA A 190 35.18 1.61 -9.30
N GLY A 191 34.51 2.27 -10.24
CA GLY A 191 34.65 2.05 -11.68
C GLY A 191 34.95 3.35 -12.45
N ARG A 192 36.03 4.05 -12.10
CA ARG A 192 36.68 5.04 -12.96
C ARG A 192 38.19 4.99 -12.80
#